data_AF-A0A0T1Q052-F1
#
_entry.id   AF-A0A0T1Q052-F1
#
_cell.length_a   1.000
_cell.length_b   1.000
_cell.length_c   1.000
_cell.angle_alpha   90.00
_cell.angle_beta   90.00
_cell.angle_gamma   90.00
#
_symmetry.space_group_name_H-M   'P 1'
#
loop_
_entity.id
_entity.type
_entity.pdbx_description
1 polymer ?
#
loop_
_entity_poly.entity_id
_entity_poly.type
_entity_poly.pdbx_seq_one_letter_code
_entity_poly.pdbx_strand_id
1 'polypeptide(L)'
;MTNTRKPAEKATATTAADKTKAEGFTAEERSAMKERAKEVKASARRGSRAEKAAEEEAAVVAKIAEMQDSDRDMAERIHAVVKESAPELAPKLWYGMPAYAKDGKVVCFFQSAQKFNARYATFGFNDVANLDDGTMWPAAYALKELTAADEARIAELVKRAVS
;
A
#
# COMPACT_ATOMS: atom_id res chain seq x y z
N MET A 1 38.98 27.82 -64.82
CA MET A 1 38.09 28.28 -63.73
C MET A 1 38.26 27.33 -62.56
N THR A 2 39.00 27.78 -61.56
CA THR A 2 39.27 27.11 -60.29
C THR A 2 37.99 26.97 -59.48
N ASN A 3 37.70 25.78 -58.95
CA ASN A 3 36.68 25.62 -57.91
C ASN A 3 37.21 24.79 -56.73
N THR A 4 37.87 25.53 -55.84
CA THR A 4 37.93 25.49 -54.38
C THR A 4 37.47 24.23 -53.63
N ARG A 5 38.39 23.64 -52.87
CA ARG A 5 38.15 22.70 -51.75
C ARG A 5 37.37 23.37 -50.61
N LYS A 6 36.39 22.67 -50.02
CA LYS A 6 35.93 22.86 -48.63
C LYS A 6 35.52 21.52 -48.02
N PRO A 7 36.17 21.03 -46.95
CA PRO A 7 35.66 19.91 -46.16
C PRO A 7 34.78 20.47 -45.03
N ALA A 8 33.56 19.96 -44.87
CA ALA A 8 32.66 20.34 -43.78
C ALA A 8 32.21 19.10 -42.98
N GLU A 9 32.70 19.08 -41.75
CA GLU A 9 32.13 18.53 -40.50
C GLU A 9 31.55 17.11 -40.48
N LYS A 10 32.34 16.21 -39.85
CA LYS A 10 31.82 15.08 -39.07
C LYS A 10 30.91 15.62 -37.97
N ALA A 11 29.61 15.42 -38.11
CA ALA A 11 28.68 15.50 -36.98
C ALA A 11 29.02 14.35 -36.01
N THR A 12 29.77 14.68 -34.97
CA THR A 12 29.88 13.85 -33.76
C THR A 12 28.48 13.74 -33.16
N ALA A 13 27.85 12.57 -33.33
CA ALA A 13 26.69 12.19 -32.53
C ALA A 13 27.14 12.17 -31.07
N THR A 14 26.87 13.27 -30.35
CA THR A 14 27.01 13.33 -28.91
C THR A 14 26.04 12.34 -28.32
N THR A 15 26.56 11.19 -27.92
CA THR A 15 25.92 10.27 -27.01
C THR A 15 25.55 11.06 -25.76
N ALA A 16 24.26 11.41 -25.65
CA ALA A 16 23.67 11.76 -24.38
C ALA A 16 23.79 10.51 -23.51
N ALA A 17 24.86 10.47 -22.71
CA ALA A 17 25.05 9.50 -21.67
C ALA A 17 23.87 9.65 -20.70
N ASP A 18 22.85 8.83 -20.93
CA ASP A 18 21.75 8.66 -20.01
C ASP A 18 22.37 8.18 -18.70
N LYS A 19 22.31 9.06 -17.71
CA LYS A 19 22.89 8.82 -16.39
C LYS A 19 22.06 7.72 -15.78
N THR A 20 22.55 6.48 -15.89
CA THR A 20 22.16 5.37 -15.03
C THR A 20 22.45 5.75 -13.58
N LYS A 21 21.49 6.45 -12.96
CA LYS A 21 21.40 6.54 -11.50
C LYS A 21 21.27 5.11 -11.01
N ALA A 22 22.19 4.67 -10.17
CA ALA A 22 22.07 3.43 -9.43
C ALA A 22 20.65 3.31 -8.85
N GLU A 23 20.01 2.16 -9.10
CA GLU A 23 18.69 1.77 -8.61
C GLU A 23 18.71 1.65 -7.07
N GLY A 24 18.68 2.79 -6.39
CA GLY A 24 18.46 2.86 -4.95
C GLY A 24 16.98 2.97 -4.63
N PHE A 25 16.59 2.60 -3.40
CA PHE A 25 15.21 2.74 -2.93
C PHE A 25 14.65 4.14 -3.17
N THR A 26 13.40 4.20 -3.62
CA THR A 26 12.64 5.45 -3.75
C THR A 26 12.47 6.13 -2.39
N ALA A 27 11.99 7.38 -2.37
CA ALA A 27 11.73 8.07 -1.10
C ALA A 27 10.61 7.36 -0.31
N GLU A 28 9.62 6.87 -1.04
CA GLU A 28 8.43 6.17 -0.55
C GLU A 28 8.81 4.81 0.04
N GLU A 29 9.66 4.04 -0.66
CA GLU A 29 10.19 2.76 -0.17
C GLU A 29 11.05 2.94 1.09
N ARG A 30 11.91 3.97 1.11
CA ARG A 30 12.69 4.30 2.32
C ARG A 30 11.78 4.70 3.47
N SER A 31 10.71 5.45 3.21
CA SER A 31 9.72 5.80 4.22
C SER A 31 9.00 4.56 4.73
N ALA A 32 8.53 3.69 3.84
CA ALA A 32 7.88 2.42 4.18
C ALA A 32 8.79 1.53 5.04
N MET A 33 10.08 1.43 4.70
CA MET A 33 11.07 0.69 5.47
C MET A 33 11.28 1.28 6.87
N LYS A 34 11.37 2.61 7.00
CA LYS A 34 11.45 3.30 8.30
C LYS A 34 10.21 3.05 9.15
N GLU A 35 9.02 3.11 8.55
CA GLU A 35 7.77 2.80 9.26
C GLU A 35 7.75 1.35 9.72
N ARG A 36 8.14 0.40 8.87
CA ARG A 36 8.24 -1.00 9.27
C ARG A 36 9.19 -1.21 10.44
N ALA A 37 10.35 -0.53 10.44
CA ALA A 37 11.28 -0.58 11.56
C ALA A 37 10.67 -0.03 12.87
N LYS A 38 9.91 1.07 12.79
CA LYS A 38 9.18 1.63 13.95
C LYS A 38 8.11 0.66 14.45
N GLU A 39 7.32 0.07 13.55
CA GLU A 39 6.29 -0.92 13.87
C GLU A 39 6.87 -2.14 14.58
N VAL A 40 7.99 -2.69 14.07
CA VAL A 40 8.68 -3.82 14.71
C VAL A 40 9.11 -3.44 16.14
N LYS A 41 9.67 -2.23 16.33
CA LYS A 41 10.05 -1.74 17.67
C LYS A 41 8.84 -1.53 18.58
N ALA A 42 7.73 -1.02 18.06
CA ALA A 42 6.49 -0.82 18.82
C ALA A 42 5.90 -2.15 19.29
N SER A 43 5.86 -3.17 18.41
CA SER A 43 5.31 -4.49 18.72
C SER A 43 6.07 -5.22 19.84
N ALA A 44 7.37 -4.92 20.00
CA ALA A 44 8.23 -5.47 21.04
C ALA A 44 8.02 -4.86 22.43
N ARG A 45 7.21 -3.81 22.58
CA ARG A 45 6.93 -3.18 23.89
C ARG A 45 6.20 -4.16 24.81
N ARG A 46 6.39 -4.01 26.13
CA ARG A 46 5.68 -4.80 27.14
C ARG A 46 4.28 -4.23 27.36
N GLY A 47 3.30 -5.11 27.55
CA GLY A 47 1.89 -4.77 27.77
C GLY A 47 1.03 -6.02 27.63
N SER A 48 -0.18 -6.00 28.17
CA SER A 48 -1.15 -7.07 27.97
C SER A 48 -1.56 -7.17 26.49
N ARG A 49 -2.11 -8.31 26.07
CA ARG A 49 -2.58 -8.49 24.69
C ARG A 49 -3.67 -7.46 24.32
N ALA A 50 -4.56 -7.15 25.27
CA ALA A 50 -5.65 -6.20 25.05
C ALA A 50 -5.14 -4.76 24.87
N GLU A 51 -4.19 -4.32 25.72
CA GLU A 51 -3.57 -2.99 25.58
C GLU A 51 -2.85 -2.85 24.25
N LYS A 52 -2.07 -3.87 23.84
CA LYS A 52 -1.40 -3.87 22.54
C LYS A 52 -2.37 -3.78 21.37
N ALA A 53 -3.46 -4.53 21.41
CA ALA A 53 -4.48 -4.48 20.36
C ALA A 53 -5.12 -3.09 20.27
N ALA A 54 -5.45 -2.48 21.41
CA ALA A 54 -6.00 -1.12 21.45
C ALA A 54 -5.00 -0.07 20.94
N GLU A 55 -3.71 -0.18 21.30
CA GLU A 55 -2.66 0.71 20.79
C GLU A 55 -2.46 0.55 19.27
N GLU A 56 -2.46 -0.67 18.75
CA GLU A 56 -2.32 -0.93 17.30
C GLU A 56 -3.52 -0.39 16.51
N GLU A 57 -4.74 -0.57 17.04
CA GLU A 57 -5.94 0.00 16.44
C GLU A 57 -5.92 1.54 16.47
N ALA A 58 -5.57 2.14 17.62
CA ALA A 58 -5.43 3.59 17.73
C ALA A 58 -4.39 4.15 16.75
N ALA A 59 -3.29 3.42 16.52
CA ALA A 59 -2.29 3.79 15.53
C ALA A 59 -2.83 3.72 14.09
N VAL A 60 -3.67 2.73 13.77
CA VAL A 60 -4.37 2.66 12.47
C VAL A 60 -5.29 3.85 12.29
N VAL A 61 -6.14 4.15 13.27
CA VAL A 61 -7.08 5.29 13.22
C VAL A 61 -6.32 6.61 13.08
N ALA A 62 -5.26 6.81 13.87
CA ALA A 62 -4.41 8.00 13.76
C ALA A 62 -3.78 8.11 12.36
N LYS A 63 -3.31 7.00 11.79
CA LYS A 63 -2.73 7.01 10.44
C LYS A 63 -3.75 7.33 9.35
N ILE A 64 -4.99 6.87 9.50
CA ILE A 64 -6.09 7.21 8.60
C ILE A 64 -6.39 8.71 8.67
N ALA A 65 -6.43 9.29 9.87
CA ALA A 65 -6.67 10.73 10.05
C ALA A 65 -5.60 11.63 9.40
N GLU A 66 -4.36 11.15 9.22
CA GLU A 66 -3.30 11.87 8.50
C GLU A 66 -3.45 11.89 6.97
N MET A 67 -4.37 11.09 6.41
CA MET A 67 -4.57 11.00 4.96
C MET A 67 -5.35 12.21 4.42
N GLN A 68 -5.11 12.54 3.15
CA GLN A 68 -5.96 13.48 2.40
C GLN A 68 -7.39 12.97 2.28
N ASP A 69 -8.34 13.90 2.18
CA ASP A 69 -9.79 13.66 2.29
C ASP A 69 -10.28 12.44 1.48
N SER A 70 -9.91 12.33 0.20
CA SER A 70 -10.36 11.20 -0.63
C SER A 70 -9.87 9.82 -0.15
N ASP A 71 -8.60 9.72 0.25
CA ASP A 71 -8.03 8.47 0.74
C ASP A 71 -8.51 8.19 2.17
N ARG A 72 -8.67 9.23 3.00
CA ARG A 72 -9.17 9.14 4.36
C ARG A 72 -10.59 8.59 4.39
N ASP A 73 -11.50 9.17 3.61
CA ASP A 73 -12.90 8.76 3.56
C ASP A 73 -13.04 7.29 3.15
N MET A 74 -12.25 6.83 2.19
CA MET A 74 -12.23 5.41 1.80
C MET A 74 -11.63 4.52 2.88
N ALA A 75 -10.52 4.94 3.50
CA ALA A 75 -9.84 4.16 4.53
C ALA A 75 -10.68 3.99 5.81
N GLU A 76 -11.41 5.03 6.23
CA GLU A 76 -12.34 4.99 7.37
C GLU A 76 -13.47 3.98 7.12
N ARG A 77 -14.09 4.04 5.93
CA ARG A 77 -15.17 3.11 5.56
C ARG A 77 -14.67 1.67 5.46
N ILE A 78 -13.52 1.44 4.85
CA ILE A 78 -12.90 0.10 4.78
C ILE A 78 -12.57 -0.41 6.19
N HIS A 79 -12.05 0.45 7.07
CA HIS A 79 -11.78 0.07 8.45
C HIS A 79 -13.03 -0.39 9.18
N ALA A 80 -14.14 0.34 9.05
CA ALA A 80 -15.42 -0.06 9.61
C ALA A 80 -15.93 -1.39 9.04
N VAL A 81 -15.91 -1.54 7.70
CA VAL A 81 -16.37 -2.75 7.01
C VAL A 81 -15.56 -3.99 7.44
N VAL A 82 -14.24 -3.87 7.55
CA VAL A 82 -13.39 -5.00 7.97
C VAL A 82 -13.71 -5.40 9.41
N LYS A 83 -13.83 -4.43 10.33
CA LYS A 83 -14.16 -4.70 11.74
C LYS A 83 -15.52 -5.38 11.91
N GLU A 84 -16.51 -4.99 11.12
CA GLU A 84 -17.84 -5.60 11.16
C GLU A 84 -17.83 -7.00 10.53
N SER A 85 -17.09 -7.18 9.44
CA SER A 85 -17.13 -8.39 8.62
C SER A 85 -16.27 -9.52 9.16
N ALA A 86 -15.13 -9.19 9.78
CA ALA A 86 -14.16 -10.15 10.31
C ALA A 86 -13.51 -9.59 11.60
N PRO A 87 -14.24 -9.57 12.73
CA PRO A 87 -13.76 -9.02 14.00
C PRO A 87 -12.54 -9.76 14.58
N GLU A 88 -12.22 -10.95 14.07
CA GLU A 88 -11.01 -11.69 14.40
C GLU A 88 -9.73 -11.10 13.78
N LEU A 89 -9.86 -10.22 12.78
CA LEU A 89 -8.71 -9.53 12.20
C LEU A 89 -8.28 -8.36 13.08
N ALA A 90 -7.06 -8.45 13.60
CA ALA A 90 -6.45 -7.39 14.39
C ALA A 90 -5.98 -6.24 13.46
N PRO A 91 -6.49 -5.00 13.63
CA PRO A 91 -5.96 -3.84 12.91
C PRO A 91 -4.52 -3.56 13.34
N LYS A 92 -3.66 -3.25 12.38
CA LYS A 92 -2.29 -2.82 12.63
C LYS A 92 -1.74 -1.97 11.50
N LEU A 93 -0.66 -1.25 11.78
CA LEU A 93 0.14 -0.65 10.71
C LEU A 93 1.04 -1.70 10.06
N TRP A 94 1.13 -1.62 8.74
CA TRP A 94 2.05 -2.39 7.92
C TRP A 94 2.66 -1.48 6.85
N TYR A 95 3.98 -1.28 6.93
CA TYR A 95 4.68 -0.30 6.08
C TYR A 95 4.11 1.13 6.19
N GLY A 96 3.58 1.45 7.38
CA GLY A 96 2.94 2.70 7.72
C GLY A 96 1.61 2.91 7.00
N MET A 97 0.88 1.84 6.71
CA MET A 97 -0.46 1.85 6.11
C MET A 97 -1.42 0.93 6.89
N PRO A 98 -2.74 1.20 6.88
CA PRO A 98 -3.72 0.33 7.53
C PRO A 98 -3.69 -1.10 6.97
N ALA A 99 -3.63 -2.07 7.87
CA ALA A 99 -3.65 -3.49 7.56
C ALA A 99 -4.39 -4.27 8.64
N TYR A 100 -4.81 -5.48 8.29
CA TYR A 100 -5.66 -6.32 9.13
C TYR A 100 -5.11 -7.74 9.15
N ALA A 101 -4.81 -8.23 10.35
CA ALA A 101 -4.01 -9.43 10.53
C ALA A 101 -4.75 -10.53 11.29
N LYS A 102 -4.64 -11.76 10.80
CA LYS A 102 -5.03 -12.98 11.51
C LYS A 102 -3.76 -13.63 12.03
N ASP A 103 -3.70 -13.90 13.34
CA ASP A 103 -2.54 -14.52 14.00
C ASP A 103 -1.19 -13.85 13.67
N GLY A 104 -1.20 -12.52 13.57
CA GLY A 104 -0.02 -11.69 13.30
C GLY A 104 0.38 -11.60 11.82
N LYS A 105 -0.26 -12.36 10.91
CA LYS A 105 -0.06 -12.28 9.46
C LYS A 105 -1.10 -11.36 8.82
N VAL A 106 -0.66 -10.39 8.03
CA VAL A 106 -1.56 -9.45 7.35
C VAL A 106 -2.34 -10.19 6.27
N VAL A 107 -3.68 -10.20 6.38
CA VAL A 107 -4.61 -10.81 5.43
C VAL A 107 -5.00 -9.81 4.35
N CYS A 108 -5.40 -8.59 4.76
CA CYS A 108 -5.75 -7.52 3.83
C CYS A 108 -5.22 -6.16 4.30
N PHE A 109 -5.14 -5.20 3.39
CA PHE A 109 -4.53 -3.89 3.64
C PHE A 109 -5.11 -2.80 2.74
N PHE A 110 -4.99 -1.56 3.19
CA PHE A 110 -5.31 -0.37 2.41
C PHE A 110 -4.04 0.42 2.11
N GLN A 111 -3.81 0.77 0.84
CA GLN A 111 -2.69 1.58 0.40
C GLN A 111 -3.21 2.91 -0.13
N SER A 112 -2.77 4.00 0.50
CA SER A 112 -3.07 5.37 0.05
C SER A 112 -2.47 5.63 -1.33
N ALA A 113 -3.25 6.21 -2.24
CA ALA A 113 -2.78 6.68 -3.53
C ALA A 113 -1.72 7.78 -3.34
N GLN A 114 -2.00 8.70 -2.44
CA GLN A 114 -1.17 9.86 -2.14
C GLN A 114 0.23 9.45 -1.68
N LYS A 115 0.33 8.56 -0.69
CA LYS A 115 1.62 8.16 -0.11
C LYS A 115 2.55 7.49 -1.14
N PHE A 116 1.97 6.76 -2.09
CA PHE A 116 2.72 5.97 -3.06
C PHE A 116 2.74 6.59 -4.46
N ASN A 117 2.24 7.83 -4.60
CA ASN A 117 2.10 8.52 -5.88
C ASN A 117 1.42 7.63 -6.95
N ALA A 118 0.41 6.88 -6.53
CA ALA A 118 -0.36 5.98 -7.37
C ALA A 118 -1.59 6.70 -7.93
N ARG A 119 -2.11 6.21 -9.07
CA ARG A 119 -3.31 6.78 -9.70
C ARG A 119 -4.57 6.59 -8.85
N TYR A 120 -4.62 5.51 -8.08
CA TYR A 120 -5.77 5.09 -7.29
C TYR A 120 -5.30 4.56 -5.93
N ALA A 121 -6.17 4.61 -4.92
CA ALA A 121 -5.93 3.89 -3.68
C ALA A 121 -6.12 2.39 -3.96
N THR A 122 -5.54 1.53 -3.12
CA THR A 122 -5.61 0.09 -3.32
C THR A 122 -6.11 -0.60 -2.07
N PHE A 123 -7.09 -1.49 -2.22
CA PHE A 123 -7.42 -2.48 -1.20
C PHE A 123 -6.95 -3.85 -1.67
N GLY A 124 -6.05 -4.46 -0.91
CA GLY A 124 -5.35 -5.68 -1.30
C GLY A 124 -5.44 -6.80 -0.28
N PHE A 125 -5.16 -8.01 -0.74
CA PHE A 125 -5.10 -9.25 0.02
C PHE A 125 -3.73 -9.92 -0.17
N ASN A 126 -3.20 -10.51 0.88
CA ASN A 126 -1.98 -11.32 0.81
C ASN A 126 -2.32 -12.80 0.59
N ASP A 127 -1.28 -13.60 0.36
CA ASP A 127 -1.32 -15.06 0.13
C ASP A 127 -1.92 -15.89 1.27
N VAL A 128 -2.07 -15.31 2.46
CA VAL A 128 -2.74 -15.95 3.61
C VAL A 128 -4.27 -15.82 3.58
N ALA A 129 -4.83 -15.09 2.62
CA ALA A 129 -6.27 -14.95 2.43
C ALA A 129 -6.87 -16.16 1.69
N ASN A 130 -8.00 -16.68 2.16
CA ASN A 130 -8.72 -17.80 1.55
C ASN A 130 -9.57 -17.34 0.35
N LEU A 131 -8.93 -16.76 -0.66
CA LEU A 131 -9.55 -16.24 -1.89
C LEU A 131 -9.01 -16.92 -3.16
N ASP A 132 -8.18 -17.94 -2.99
CA ASP A 132 -7.41 -18.62 -4.02
C ASP A 132 -8.17 -19.77 -4.71
N ASP A 133 -9.50 -19.76 -4.66
CA ASP A 133 -10.34 -20.69 -5.41
C ASP A 133 -10.05 -20.60 -6.92
N GLY A 134 -9.57 -21.69 -7.52
CA GLY A 134 -9.31 -21.81 -8.95
C GLY A 134 -7.84 -21.59 -9.34
N THR A 135 -7.60 -21.15 -10.58
CA THR A 135 -6.24 -21.00 -11.13
C THR A 135 -5.74 -19.56 -11.15
N MET A 136 -6.61 -18.58 -10.92
CA MET A 136 -6.28 -17.16 -10.81
C MET A 136 -7.35 -16.45 -9.98
N TRP A 137 -6.94 -15.43 -9.22
CA TRP A 137 -7.85 -14.64 -8.41
C TRP A 137 -7.34 -13.20 -8.26
N PRO A 138 -8.23 -12.20 -8.05
CA PRO A 138 -7.80 -10.82 -7.85
C PRO A 138 -7.17 -10.61 -6.47
N ALA A 139 -5.87 -10.29 -6.44
CA ALA A 139 -5.16 -10.00 -5.19
C ALA A 139 -5.34 -8.54 -4.70
N ALA A 140 -5.75 -7.62 -5.57
CA ALA A 140 -5.95 -6.23 -5.21
C ALA A 140 -6.97 -5.51 -6.11
N TYR A 141 -7.63 -4.51 -5.54
CA TYR A 141 -8.61 -3.67 -6.20
C TYR A 141 -8.17 -2.21 -6.16
N ALA A 142 -8.21 -1.55 -7.32
CA ALA A 142 -8.01 -0.12 -7.43
C ALA A 142 -9.30 0.62 -7.06
N LEU A 143 -9.21 1.59 -6.16
CA LEU A 143 -10.32 2.35 -5.61
C LEU A 143 -10.22 3.81 -6.03
N LYS A 144 -11.26 4.28 -6.70
CA LYS A 144 -11.46 5.70 -7.05
C LYS A 144 -12.35 6.40 -6.03
N GLU A 145 -13.36 5.66 -5.58
CA GLU A 145 -14.35 6.02 -4.57
C GLU A 145 -14.93 4.71 -4.01
N LEU A 146 -15.80 4.81 -3.01
CA LEU A 146 -16.57 3.69 -2.50
C LEU A 146 -18.07 3.99 -2.60
N THR A 147 -18.82 3.08 -3.22
CA THR A 147 -20.27 3.02 -3.14
C THR A 147 -20.71 2.00 -2.09
N ALA A 148 -21.99 2.00 -1.72
CA ALA A 148 -22.55 0.98 -0.82
C ALA A 148 -22.43 -0.44 -1.41
N ALA A 149 -22.48 -0.58 -2.75
CA ALA A 149 -22.28 -1.86 -3.41
C ALA A 149 -20.82 -2.33 -3.31
N ASP A 150 -19.86 -1.40 -3.38
CA ASP A 150 -18.44 -1.71 -3.20
C ASP A 150 -18.15 -2.15 -1.76
N GLU A 151 -18.72 -1.47 -0.77
CA GLU A 151 -18.61 -1.88 0.64
C GLU A 151 -19.17 -3.27 0.88
N ALA A 152 -20.35 -3.59 0.34
CA ALA A 152 -20.94 -4.92 0.46
C ALA A 152 -20.04 -6.00 -0.18
N ARG A 153 -19.45 -5.70 -1.34
CA ARG A 153 -18.50 -6.60 -1.99
C ARG A 153 -17.21 -6.78 -1.18
N ILE A 154 -16.68 -5.72 -0.60
CA ILE A 154 -15.50 -5.78 0.29
C ILE A 154 -15.83 -6.63 1.52
N ALA A 155 -17.01 -6.45 2.13
CA ALA A 155 -17.47 -7.25 3.26
C ALA A 155 -17.48 -8.75 2.95
N GLU A 156 -18.02 -9.14 1.79
CA GLU A 156 -18.03 -10.53 1.34
C GLU A 156 -16.61 -11.08 1.13
N LEU A 157 -15.74 -10.33 0.45
CA LEU A 157 -14.35 -10.72 0.23
C LEU A 157 -13.59 -10.89 1.54
N VAL A 158 -13.79 -9.99 2.50
CA VAL A 158 -13.15 -10.05 3.82
C VAL A 158 -13.63 -11.27 4.60
N LYS A 159 -14.93 -11.57 4.60
CA LYS A 159 -15.49 -12.79 5.24
C LYS A 159 -14.89 -14.05 4.64
N ARG A 160 -14.85 -14.13 3.30
CA ARG A 160 -14.25 -15.27 2.61
C ARG A 160 -12.75 -15.40 2.91
N ALA A 161 -12.01 -14.30 2.90
CA ALA A 161 -10.58 -14.29 3.16
C ALA A 161 -10.16 -14.89 4.51
N VAL A 162 -11.08 -14.96 5.48
CA VAL A 162 -10.83 -15.50 6.83
C VAL A 162 -11.54 -16.82 7.14
N SER A 163 -12.39 -17.31 6.23
CA SER A 163 -13.23 -18.52 6.41
C SER A 163 -12.46 -19.81 6.20
#